data_AF-A0A150XCX5-F1
#
_entry.id   AF-A0A150XCX5-F1
#
_cell.length_a   1.000
_cell.length_b   1.000
_cell.length_c   1.000
_cell.angle_alpha   90.00
_cell.angle_beta   90.00
_cell.angle_gamma   90.00
#
_symmetry.space_group_name_H-M   'P 1'
#
loop_
_entity.id
_entity.type
_entity.pdbx_description
1 polymer ?
#
loop_
_entity_poly.entity_id
_entity_poly.type
_entity_poly.pdbx_seq_one_letter_code
_entity_poly.pdbx_strand_id
1 'polypeptide(L)'
;MNDYNPFSKDRSVLRFIYFEKLDWWDFITITCYSTLTSLIFWQQDLFTNVKDWGLGYTIGTHLCLYFFNYKSMRKMNVWLIWFAISFIHLYIYIEFSSNAEFQFVRGNGISGLKYTWVLLLLYQLFRYYSLKLMNVEFAALSRSQDALWDERRLNRFDLVCFLIYFPTVILINMLTY
;
A
#
# COMPACT_ATOMS: atom_id res chain seq x y z
N MET A 1 -40.02 7.49 -4.34
CA MET A 1 -39.86 6.10 -4.80
C MET A 1 -38.42 5.92 -5.21
N ASN A 2 -37.68 5.04 -4.55
CA ASN A 2 -36.30 4.71 -4.93
C ASN A 2 -36.37 3.74 -6.12
N ASP A 3 -35.97 4.19 -7.30
CA ASP A 3 -35.78 3.32 -8.46
C ASP A 3 -34.59 2.40 -8.18
N TYR A 4 -34.88 1.21 -7.67
CA TYR A 4 -33.90 0.14 -7.56
C TYR A 4 -33.54 -0.32 -8.98
N ASN A 5 -32.43 0.18 -9.52
CA ASN A 5 -31.89 -0.29 -10.78
C ASN A 5 -30.94 -1.48 -10.53
N PRO A 6 -31.37 -2.74 -10.79
CA PRO A 6 -30.56 -3.92 -10.55
C PRO A 6 -29.28 -3.97 -11.40
N PHE A 7 -29.21 -3.22 -12.51
CA PHE A 7 -28.04 -3.14 -13.40
C PHE A 7 -26.94 -2.19 -12.89
N SER A 8 -27.18 -1.45 -11.80
CA SER A 8 -26.13 -0.63 -11.18
C SER A 8 -25.06 -1.46 -10.48
N LYS A 9 -25.46 -2.62 -9.93
CA LYS A 9 -24.60 -3.47 -9.10
C LYS A 9 -23.57 -4.24 -9.92
N ASP A 10 -23.95 -4.75 -11.10
CA ASP A 10 -23.03 -5.45 -12.01
C ASP A 10 -21.91 -4.56 -12.54
N ARG A 11 -22.22 -3.28 -12.80
CA ARG A 11 -21.21 -2.30 -13.24
C ARG A 11 -20.17 -1.96 -12.18
N SER A 12 -20.43 -2.22 -10.90
CA SER A 12 -19.46 -1.98 -9.83
C SER A 12 -18.36 -3.06 -9.79
N VAL A 13 -18.71 -4.31 -10.08
CA VAL A 13 -17.77 -5.44 -10.11
C VAL A 13 -16.84 -5.32 -11.32
N LEU A 14 -17.38 -4.97 -12.49
CA LEU A 14 -16.59 -4.70 -13.69
C LEU A 14 -15.63 -3.50 -13.50
N ARG A 15 -16.07 -2.46 -12.77
CA ARG A 15 -15.19 -1.34 -12.40
C ARG A 15 -14.16 -1.71 -11.34
N PHE A 16 -14.43 -2.71 -10.49
CA PHE A 16 -13.46 -3.20 -9.53
C PHE A 16 -12.32 -3.97 -10.21
N ILE A 17 -12.65 -4.84 -11.16
CA ILE A 17 -11.67 -5.67 -11.89
C ILE A 17 -11.48 -5.10 -13.30
N TYR A 18 -10.59 -4.13 -13.42
CA TYR A 18 -10.16 -3.64 -14.73
C TYR A 18 -8.64 -3.70 -14.86
N PHE A 19 -8.20 -3.98 -16.08
CA PHE A 19 -6.80 -4.04 -16.48
C PHE A 19 -6.56 -2.89 -17.45
N GLU A 20 -5.53 -2.11 -17.20
CA GLU A 20 -5.14 -0.98 -18.03
C GLU A 20 -3.63 -1.05 -18.28
N LYS A 21 -3.15 -0.44 -19.36
CA LYS A 21 -1.71 -0.40 -19.61
C LYS A 21 -1.01 0.36 -18.47
N LEU A 22 0.21 -0.07 -18.17
CA LEU A 22 1.07 0.67 -17.23
C LEU A 22 1.32 2.05 -17.82
N ASP A 23 1.02 3.08 -17.04
CA ASP A 23 1.38 4.44 -17.41
C ASP A 23 2.85 4.70 -17.03
N TRP A 24 3.34 5.86 -17.44
CA TRP A 24 4.72 6.25 -17.18
C TRP A 24 5.00 6.35 -15.67
N TRP A 25 4.01 6.75 -14.88
CA TRP A 25 4.15 6.86 -13.43
C TRP A 25 4.30 5.48 -12.78
N ASP A 26 3.47 4.50 -13.14
CA ASP A 26 3.58 3.12 -12.66
C ASP A 26 4.96 2.55 -12.99
N PHE A 27 5.45 2.79 -14.21
CA PHE A 27 6.75 2.30 -14.64
C PHE A 27 7.86 2.90 -13.79
N ILE A 28 7.84 4.21 -13.54
CA ILE A 28 8.80 4.90 -12.67
C ILE A 28 8.72 4.33 -11.25
N THR A 29 7.54 4.29 -10.64
CA THR A 29 7.41 3.88 -9.24
C THR A 29 7.82 2.44 -9.02
N ILE A 30 7.41 1.52 -9.90
CA ILE A 30 7.81 0.10 -9.83
C ILE A 30 9.31 -0.03 -10.04
N THR A 31 9.88 0.62 -11.07
CA THR A 31 11.32 0.49 -11.38
C THR A 31 12.20 1.08 -10.29
N CYS A 32 11.90 2.30 -9.84
CA CYS A 32 12.63 2.96 -8.75
C CYS A 32 12.54 2.15 -7.46
N TYR A 33 11.35 1.63 -7.14
CA TYR A 33 11.15 0.85 -5.93
C TYR A 33 11.89 -0.49 -6.00
N SER A 34 11.77 -1.26 -7.10
CA SER A 34 12.49 -2.52 -7.28
C SER A 34 14.01 -2.33 -7.24
N THR A 35 14.52 -1.21 -7.77
CA THR A 35 15.94 -0.86 -7.67
C THR A 35 16.35 -0.62 -6.22
N LEU A 36 15.56 0.14 -5.46
CA LEU A 36 15.79 0.39 -4.03
C LEU A 36 15.75 -0.92 -3.22
N THR A 37 14.76 -1.78 -3.45
CA THR A 37 14.65 -3.10 -2.82
C THR A 37 15.89 -3.95 -3.11
N SER A 38 16.39 -3.92 -4.35
CA SER A 38 17.58 -4.67 -4.75
C SER A 38 18.84 -4.14 -4.06
N LEU A 39 19.00 -2.81 -3.94
CA LEU A 39 20.11 -2.21 -3.22
C LEU A 39 20.12 -2.61 -1.74
N ILE A 40 18.96 -2.60 -1.09
CA ILE A 40 18.83 -3.00 0.32
C ILE A 40 19.17 -4.48 0.51
N PHE A 41 18.81 -5.33 -0.46
CA PHE A 41 19.10 -6.76 -0.38
C PHE A 41 20.58 -7.08 -0.63
N TRP A 42 21.21 -6.47 -1.64
CA TRP A 42 22.55 -6.85 -2.12
C TRP A 42 23.69 -5.99 -1.55
N GLN A 43 23.41 -4.79 -1.05
CA GLN A 43 24.43 -3.79 -0.72
C GLN A 43 24.18 -3.17 0.66
N GLN A 44 24.03 -4.03 1.69
CA GLN A 44 23.73 -3.59 3.07
C GLN A 44 24.83 -2.72 3.65
N ASP A 45 26.08 -2.99 3.29
CA ASP A 45 27.27 -2.26 3.75
C ASP A 45 27.29 -0.78 3.32
N LEU A 46 26.47 -0.38 2.33
CA LEU A 46 26.32 1.02 1.94
C LEU A 46 25.58 1.85 3.01
N PHE A 47 24.90 1.20 3.96
CA PHE A 47 24.08 1.85 4.97
C PHE A 47 24.80 1.84 6.33
N THR A 48 25.21 3.02 6.80
CA THR A 48 25.93 3.19 8.07
C THR A 48 25.12 2.79 9.32
N ASN A 49 23.79 2.68 9.20
CA ASN A 49 22.89 2.26 10.26
C ASN A 49 21.76 1.40 9.69
N VAL A 50 22.06 0.12 9.47
CA VAL A 50 21.23 -0.85 8.75
C VAL A 50 19.83 -1.00 9.37
N LYS A 51 19.71 -1.07 10.71
CA LYS A 51 18.40 -1.14 11.40
C LYS A 51 17.50 0.08 11.16
N ASP A 52 18.05 1.29 11.21
CA ASP A 52 17.27 2.53 11.01
C ASP A 52 16.85 2.65 9.55
N TRP A 53 17.72 2.24 8.62
CA TRP A 53 17.37 2.12 7.20
C TRP A 53 16.30 1.05 6.95
N GLY A 54 16.38 -0.10 7.60
CA GLY A 54 15.37 -1.15 7.53
C GLY A 54 14.00 -0.65 8.01
N LEU A 55 13.98 0.11 9.11
CA LEU A 55 12.76 0.78 9.57
C LEU A 55 12.24 1.79 8.56
N GLY A 56 13.11 2.68 8.09
CA GLY A 56 12.77 3.73 7.14
C GLY A 56 12.20 3.13 5.85
N TYR A 57 12.79 2.04 5.38
CA TYR A 57 12.30 1.27 4.23
C TYR A 57 10.92 0.68 4.50
N THR A 58 10.70 0.08 5.67
CA THR A 58 9.41 -0.52 6.03
C THR A 58 8.29 0.51 6.12
N ILE A 59 8.49 1.59 6.87
CA ILE A 59 7.51 2.68 6.98
C ILE A 59 7.32 3.36 5.62
N GLY A 60 8.44 3.69 4.97
CA GLY A 60 8.48 4.34 3.67
C GLY A 60 7.71 3.56 2.61
N THR A 61 7.79 2.24 2.61
CA THR A 61 7.03 1.36 1.71
C THR A 61 5.52 1.55 1.89
N HIS A 62 5.02 1.46 3.12
CA HIS A 62 3.59 1.57 3.40
C HIS A 62 3.03 2.96 3.08
N LEU A 63 3.82 4.00 3.34
CA LEU A 63 3.48 5.38 2.98
C LEU A 63 3.57 5.61 1.47
N CYS A 64 4.58 5.04 0.80
CA CYS A 64 4.76 5.14 -0.65
C CYS A 64 3.55 4.55 -1.39
N LEU A 65 3.12 3.36 -0.99
CA LEU A 65 1.94 2.71 -1.54
C LEU A 65 0.69 3.58 -1.34
N TYR A 66 0.49 4.12 -0.14
CA TYR A 66 -0.71 4.89 0.18
C TYR A 66 -0.75 6.29 -0.44
N PHE A 67 0.36 7.03 -0.50
CA PHE A 67 0.33 8.40 -1.01
C PHE A 67 0.64 8.51 -2.50
N PHE A 68 1.57 7.70 -3.00
CA PHE A 68 2.09 7.85 -4.36
C PHE A 68 1.49 6.85 -5.34
N ASN A 69 1.07 5.68 -4.87
CA ASN A 69 0.56 4.61 -5.74
C ASN A 69 -0.93 4.30 -5.54
N TYR A 70 -1.67 5.00 -4.66
CA TYR A 70 -3.08 4.66 -4.41
C TYR A 70 -3.95 4.75 -5.66
N LYS A 71 -3.70 5.70 -6.57
CA LYS A 71 -4.45 5.84 -7.82
C LYS A 71 -4.08 4.71 -8.78
N SER A 72 -2.78 4.44 -8.91
CA SER A 72 -2.24 3.37 -9.74
C SER A 72 -2.73 1.98 -9.31
N MET A 73 -2.83 1.71 -8.01
CA MET A 73 -3.31 0.45 -7.45
C MET A 73 -4.80 0.17 -7.71
N ARG A 74 -5.55 1.10 -8.30
CA ARG A 74 -6.90 0.81 -8.83
C ARG A 74 -6.84 -0.14 -10.03
N LYS A 75 -5.78 -0.05 -10.83
CA LYS A 75 -5.53 -0.95 -11.97
C LYS A 75 -5.14 -2.33 -11.43
N MET A 76 -5.89 -3.37 -11.81
CA MET A 76 -5.70 -4.71 -11.24
C MET A 76 -4.31 -5.28 -11.53
N ASN A 77 -3.75 -5.03 -12.71
CA ASN A 77 -2.37 -5.41 -13.03
C ASN A 77 -1.33 -4.72 -12.13
N VAL A 78 -1.48 -3.42 -11.85
CA VAL A 78 -0.55 -2.70 -10.97
C VAL A 78 -0.64 -3.25 -9.55
N TRP A 79 -1.86 -3.45 -9.05
CA TRP A 79 -2.07 -4.08 -7.74
C TRP A 79 -1.44 -5.48 -7.67
N LEU A 80 -1.61 -6.32 -8.70
CA LEU A 80 -0.98 -7.64 -8.76
C LEU A 80 0.54 -7.59 -8.75
N ILE A 81 1.15 -6.60 -9.43
CA ILE A 81 2.61 -6.41 -9.40
C ILE A 81 3.07 -6.06 -7.98
N TRP A 82 2.42 -5.09 -7.32
CA TRP A 82 2.73 -4.74 -5.93
C TRP A 82 2.48 -5.89 -4.96
N PHE A 83 1.44 -6.68 -5.21
CA PHE A 83 1.15 -7.89 -4.44
C PHE A 83 2.25 -8.94 -4.61
N ALA A 84 2.78 -9.12 -5.82
CA ALA A 84 3.95 -9.97 -6.05
C ALA A 84 5.20 -9.44 -5.31
N ILE A 85 5.46 -8.13 -5.37
CA ILE A 85 6.55 -7.49 -4.62
C ILE A 85 6.40 -7.71 -3.10
N SER A 86 5.18 -7.76 -2.58
CA SER A 86 4.96 -8.02 -1.15
C SER A 86 5.39 -9.43 -0.69
N PHE A 87 5.50 -10.40 -1.59
CA PHE A 87 6.12 -11.70 -1.27
C PHE A 87 7.66 -11.61 -1.24
N ILE A 88 8.25 -10.74 -2.07
CA ILE A 88 9.68 -10.42 -1.97
C ILE A 88 9.96 -9.77 -0.61
N HIS A 89 9.08 -8.88 -0.12
CA HIS A 89 9.19 -8.32 1.22
C HIS A 89 9.12 -9.37 2.32
N LEU A 90 8.22 -10.34 2.20
CA LEU A 90 8.16 -11.47 3.13
C LEU A 90 9.45 -12.28 3.10
N TYR A 91 10.02 -12.54 1.93
CA TYR A 91 11.30 -13.22 1.78
C TYR A 91 12.45 -12.44 2.44
N ILE A 92 12.57 -11.14 2.16
CA ILE A 92 13.54 -10.23 2.79
C ILE A 92 13.41 -10.28 4.32
N TYR A 93 12.18 -10.23 4.83
CA TYR A 93 11.94 -10.36 6.25
C TYR A 93 12.47 -11.68 6.80
N ILE A 94 12.14 -12.81 6.18
CA ILE A 94 12.58 -14.12 6.64
C ILE A 94 14.12 -14.19 6.67
N GLU A 95 14.76 -13.78 5.58
CA GLU A 95 16.23 -13.82 5.41
C GLU A 95 16.97 -13.02 6.48
N PHE A 96 16.51 -11.80 6.76
CA PHE A 96 17.18 -10.88 7.68
C PHE A 96 16.57 -10.82 9.08
N SER A 97 15.51 -11.59 9.36
CA SER A 97 14.83 -11.60 10.66
C SER A 97 15.73 -12.03 11.82
N SER A 98 16.74 -12.86 11.54
CA SER A 98 17.73 -13.36 12.51
C SER A 98 19.03 -12.56 12.53
N ASN A 99 19.24 -11.63 11.58
CA ASN A 99 20.45 -10.83 11.52
C ASN A 99 20.43 -9.78 12.66
N ALA A 100 21.51 -9.76 13.45
CA ALA A 100 21.70 -8.86 14.59
C ALA A 100 21.74 -7.37 14.17
N GLU A 101 22.18 -7.07 12.94
CA GLU A 101 22.31 -5.69 12.43
C GLU A 101 20.96 -4.99 12.24
N PHE A 102 19.89 -5.77 12.06
CA PHE A 102 18.52 -5.25 11.93
C PHE A 102 17.75 -5.21 13.26
N GLN A 103 18.35 -5.66 14.37
CA GLN A 103 17.67 -5.75 15.67
C GLN A 103 17.68 -4.42 16.44
N PHE A 104 16.51 -4.08 16.96
CA PHE A 104 16.28 -3.16 18.05
C PHE A 104 16.09 -3.94 19.37
N VAL A 105 16.04 -3.22 20.49
CA VAL A 105 15.88 -3.81 21.84
C VAL A 105 14.63 -4.69 21.97
N ARG A 106 13.59 -4.43 21.16
CA ARG A 106 12.27 -5.06 21.26
C ARG A 106 11.72 -5.57 19.92
N GLY A 107 12.56 -5.67 18.90
CA GLY A 107 12.16 -6.25 17.62
C GLY A 107 13.13 -5.94 16.50
N ASN A 108 12.67 -5.98 15.25
CA ASN A 108 13.53 -5.91 14.07
C ASN A 108 13.04 -4.80 13.13
N GLY A 109 13.94 -3.95 12.61
CA GLY A 109 13.61 -2.81 11.77
C GLY A 109 12.86 -3.14 10.47
N ILE A 110 13.01 -4.35 9.93
CA ILE A 110 12.34 -4.77 8.69
C ILE A 110 11.07 -5.61 8.92
N SER A 111 10.70 -5.81 10.18
CA SER A 111 9.61 -6.71 10.57
C SER A 111 8.24 -6.32 10.04
N GLY A 112 7.97 -5.05 9.75
CA GLY A 112 6.71 -4.61 9.15
C GLY A 112 6.55 -5.07 7.69
N LEU A 113 7.64 -5.43 7.00
CA LEU A 113 7.62 -5.92 5.61
C LEU A 113 6.76 -7.18 5.45
N LYS A 114 6.72 -8.04 6.47
CA LYS A 114 5.91 -9.27 6.45
C LYS A 114 4.41 -9.02 6.38
N TYR A 115 3.97 -7.78 6.57
CA TYR A 115 2.56 -7.38 6.52
C TYR A 115 2.22 -6.49 5.33
N THR A 116 3.15 -6.22 4.40
CA THR A 116 2.84 -5.42 3.21
C THR A 116 1.68 -6.03 2.41
N TRP A 117 1.62 -7.36 2.28
CA TRP A 117 0.52 -8.05 1.59
C TRP A 117 -0.84 -7.82 2.27
N VAL A 118 -0.87 -7.75 3.61
CA VAL A 118 -2.09 -7.47 4.38
C VAL A 118 -2.60 -6.06 4.06
N LEU A 119 -1.71 -5.07 4.01
CA LEU A 119 -2.07 -3.69 3.68
C LEU A 119 -2.56 -3.54 2.24
N LEU A 120 -1.99 -4.30 1.29
CA LEU A 120 -2.47 -4.34 -0.10
C LEU A 120 -3.86 -4.97 -0.22
N LEU A 121 -4.14 -6.03 0.55
CA LEU A 121 -5.49 -6.60 0.64
C LEU A 121 -6.47 -5.63 1.29
N LEU A 122 -6.06 -4.96 2.37
CA LEU A 122 -6.87 -3.96 3.06
C LEU A 122 -7.24 -2.80 2.13
N TYR A 123 -6.28 -2.29 1.36
CA TYR A 123 -6.53 -1.30 0.32
C TYR A 123 -7.60 -1.78 -0.66
N GLN A 124 -7.50 -3.03 -1.12
CA GLN A 124 -8.39 -3.57 -2.13
C GLN A 124 -9.79 -3.88 -1.58
N LEU A 125 -9.89 -4.23 -0.30
CA LEU A 125 -11.16 -4.28 0.43
C LEU A 125 -11.82 -2.91 0.53
N PHE A 126 -11.08 -1.86 0.89
CA PHE A 126 -11.62 -0.50 0.93
C PHE A 126 -12.11 -0.04 -0.44
N ARG A 127 -11.37 -0.35 -1.50
CA ARG A 127 -11.79 -0.07 -2.88
C ARG A 127 -13.08 -0.79 -3.25
N TYR A 128 -13.17 -2.09 -2.94
CA TYR A 128 -14.39 -2.88 -3.16
C TYR A 128 -15.61 -2.26 -2.46
N TYR A 129 -15.48 -1.93 -1.18
CA TYR A 129 -16.59 -1.35 -0.41
C TYR A 129 -16.94 0.07 -0.86
N SER A 130 -15.96 0.90 -1.24
CA SER A 130 -16.22 2.24 -1.78
C SER A 130 -17.04 2.17 -3.06
N LEU A 131 -16.64 1.29 -3.99
CA LEU A 131 -17.39 1.06 -5.24
C LEU A 131 -18.78 0.46 -4.99
N LYS A 132 -18.91 -0.45 -4.02
CA LYS A 132 -20.18 -1.12 -3.74
C LYS A 132 -21.19 -0.24 -3.01
N LEU A 133 -20.74 0.56 -2.05
CA LEU A 133 -21.61 1.35 -1.18
C LEU A 133 -21.85 2.76 -1.72
N MET A 134 -20.86 3.36 -2.37
CA MET A 134 -20.91 4.75 -2.83
C MET A 134 -20.75 4.90 -4.34
N ASN A 135 -20.47 3.82 -5.08
CA ASN A 135 -20.30 3.83 -6.55
C ASN A 135 -19.23 4.82 -7.03
N VAL A 136 -18.23 5.07 -6.18
CA VAL A 136 -17.06 5.92 -6.44
C VAL A 136 -15.78 5.18 -6.08
N GLU A 137 -14.68 5.54 -6.73
CA GLU A 137 -13.37 4.97 -6.43
C GLU A 137 -12.86 5.41 -5.06
N PHE A 138 -12.18 4.52 -4.35
CA PHE A 138 -11.54 4.85 -3.07
C PHE A 138 -10.48 5.93 -3.27
N ALA A 139 -10.49 6.96 -2.42
CA ALA A 139 -9.53 8.06 -2.48
C ALA A 139 -8.72 8.18 -1.19
N ALA A 140 -7.44 8.53 -1.33
CA ALA A 140 -6.60 8.86 -0.20
C ALA A 140 -6.94 10.25 0.35
N LEU A 141 -6.85 10.37 1.68
CA LEU A 141 -7.07 11.64 2.38
C LEU A 141 -6.00 12.66 1.98
N SER A 142 -6.40 13.92 1.75
CA SER A 142 -5.50 15.05 1.55
C SER A 142 -5.66 16.08 2.68
N ARG A 143 -4.79 17.10 2.70
CA ARG A 143 -4.89 18.22 3.65
C ARG A 143 -6.11 19.12 3.38
N SER A 144 -6.70 19.05 2.19
CA SER A 144 -7.94 19.76 1.82
C SER A 144 -9.17 18.84 1.89
N GLN A 145 -10.35 19.40 1.65
CA GLN A 145 -11.59 18.61 1.51
C GLN A 145 -11.63 17.77 0.21
N ASP A 146 -10.66 17.98 -0.68
CA ASP A 146 -10.53 17.28 -1.96
C ASP A 146 -9.60 16.07 -1.81
N ALA A 147 -9.86 15.04 -2.60
CA ALA A 147 -9.00 13.86 -2.66
C ALA A 147 -7.62 14.23 -3.21
N LEU A 148 -6.58 13.56 -2.71
CA LEU A 148 -5.19 13.99 -2.94
C LEU A 148 -4.76 14.00 -4.42
N TRP A 149 -5.29 13.09 -5.24
CA TRP A 149 -5.07 13.02 -6.70
C TRP A 149 -6.35 12.90 -7.53
N ASP A 150 -7.52 13.13 -6.92
CA ASP A 150 -8.79 13.12 -7.63
C ASP A 150 -9.53 14.43 -7.41
N GLU A 151 -10.16 14.94 -8.47
CA GLU A 151 -11.02 16.13 -8.45
C GLU A 151 -12.38 15.82 -7.81
N ARG A 152 -12.39 15.11 -6.68
CA ARG A 152 -13.60 14.81 -5.92
C ARG A 152 -13.42 15.15 -4.46
N ARG A 153 -14.52 15.56 -3.83
CA ARG A 153 -14.55 15.72 -2.37
C ARG A 153 -14.45 14.37 -1.67
N LEU A 154 -13.74 14.36 -0.55
CA LEU A 154 -13.64 13.21 0.33
C LEU A 154 -15.00 12.94 0.96
N ASN A 155 -15.40 11.66 0.97
CA ASN A 155 -16.61 11.23 1.64
C ASN A 155 -16.29 10.70 3.05
N ARG A 156 -17.32 10.50 3.88
CA ARG A 156 -17.14 10.00 5.26
C ARG A 156 -16.48 8.62 5.29
N PHE A 157 -16.67 7.80 4.25
CA PHE A 157 -16.08 6.47 4.18
C PHE A 157 -14.58 6.51 3.89
N ASP A 158 -14.12 7.42 3.03
CA ASP A 158 -12.70 7.66 2.79
C ASP A 158 -12.00 8.03 4.11
N LEU A 159 -12.64 8.87 4.93
CA LEU A 159 -12.15 9.23 6.25
C LEU A 159 -12.07 8.02 7.20
N VAL A 160 -13.12 7.19 7.24
CA VAL A 160 -13.12 5.96 8.06
C VAL A 160 -12.02 5.00 7.60
N CYS A 161 -11.87 4.79 6.30
CA CYS A 161 -10.82 3.94 5.75
C CYS A 161 -9.42 4.46 6.08
N PHE A 162 -9.20 5.78 6.03
CA PHE A 162 -7.96 6.41 6.46
C PHE A 162 -7.70 6.16 7.96
N LEU A 163 -8.71 6.35 8.81
CA LEU A 163 -8.64 6.09 10.26
C LEU A 163 -8.45 4.62 10.62
N ILE A 164 -8.67 3.69 9.68
CA ILE A 164 -8.33 2.28 9.87
C ILE A 164 -6.92 2.01 9.31
N TYR A 165 -6.61 2.49 8.11
CA TYR A 165 -5.34 2.24 7.43
C TYR A 165 -4.14 2.76 8.22
N PHE A 166 -4.17 4.04 8.62
CA PHE A 166 -3.03 4.67 9.30
C PHE A 166 -2.70 4.03 10.64
N PRO A 167 -3.69 3.81 11.53
CA PRO A 167 -3.45 3.05 12.76
C PRO A 167 -2.99 1.62 12.49
N THR A 168 -3.47 0.96 11.43
CA THR A 168 -2.96 -0.37 11.06
C THR A 168 -1.48 -0.32 10.70
N VAL A 169 -1.04 0.68 9.92
CA VAL A 169 0.38 0.90 9.62
C VAL A 169 1.17 1.15 10.91
N ILE A 170 0.68 2.02 11.80
CA ILE A 170 1.34 2.33 13.08
C ILE A 170 1.44 1.07 13.94
N LEU A 171 0.35 0.33 14.13
CA LEU A 171 0.31 -0.89 14.94
C LEU A 171 1.26 -1.95 14.39
N ILE A 172 1.27 -2.16 13.08
CA ILE A 172 2.18 -3.12 12.42
C ILE A 172 3.64 -2.79 12.73
N ASN A 173 4.00 -1.50 12.70
CA ASN A 173 5.38 -1.07 12.95
C ASN A 173 5.69 -0.97 14.44
N MET A 174 4.71 -0.67 15.31
CA MET A 174 4.89 -0.58 16.77
C MET A 174 4.91 -1.94 17.47
N LEU A 175 4.18 -2.95 16.95
CA LEU A 175 4.25 -4.34 17.45
C LEU A 175 5.64 -4.98 17.29
N THR A 176 6.55 -4.23 16.67
CA THR A 176 7.90 -4.62 16.35
C THR A 176 8.96 -3.74 17.00
N TYR A 177 8.54 -2.88 17.94
CA TYR A 177 9.35 -2.03 18.83
C TYR A 177 9.05 -2.26 20.30
#